data_AF-A0A356WXK0-F1
#
_entry.id   AF-A0A356WXK0-F1
#
_cell.length_a   1.000
_cell.length_b   1.000
_cell.length_c   1.000
_cell.angle_alpha   90.00
_cell.angle_beta   90.00
_cell.angle_gamma   90.00
#
_symmetry.space_group_name_H-M   'P 1'
#
loop_
_entity.id
_entity.type
_entity.pdbx_description
1 polymer ?
#
loop_
_entity_poly.entity_id
_entity_poly.type
_entity_poly.pdbx_seq_one_letter_code
_entity_poly.pdbx_strand_id
1 'polypeptide(L)'
;KDTSRKDEGILGADDGGSGVAVLLEMARIFKDNPPPIGVDIVLFDGEDYGRSGSLEKYFLGSRHWSQFPPVPGYSPRFGILLDMVGSENAQFPKEQYSMSYAPNLVQEVWSIAAEKGRDDLFLDEQGAAVADDHIIVYEQARIPIINIINHRRTPNGGAEFGHYWHTHDDNMDIISRETMGAVGDVLLELIYNRL
;
A
#
# COMPACT_ATOMS: atom_id res chain seq x y z
N LYS A 1 12.15 14.28 5.80
CA LYS A 1 12.09 15.56 5.05
C LYS A 1 11.86 16.77 5.95
N ASP A 2 11.50 16.57 7.22
CA ASP A 2 11.40 17.66 8.19
C ASP A 2 12.71 18.47 8.32
N THR A 3 12.59 19.79 8.36
CA THR A 3 13.72 20.72 8.47
C THR A 3 13.96 21.20 9.90
N SER A 4 13.03 20.96 10.82
CA SER A 4 12.96 21.57 12.15
C SER A 4 13.03 20.58 13.32
N ARG A 5 12.43 19.39 13.20
CA ARG A 5 12.30 18.41 14.29
C ARG A 5 12.84 17.02 13.93
N LYS A 6 14.07 16.98 13.42
CA LYS A 6 14.64 15.77 12.78
C LYS A 6 14.89 14.58 13.73
N ASP A 7 14.95 14.83 15.03
CA ASP A 7 15.21 13.80 16.05
C ASP A 7 13.92 13.34 16.77
N GLU A 8 12.77 13.86 16.36
CA GLU A 8 11.45 13.46 16.85
C GLU A 8 10.78 12.53 15.82
N GLY A 9 10.06 11.52 16.32
CA GLY A 9 9.24 10.66 15.47
C GLY A 9 8.02 11.43 14.96
N ILE A 10 7.68 11.22 13.68
CA ILE A 10 6.42 11.71 13.10
C ILE A 10 5.25 10.87 13.61
N LEU A 11 4.01 11.36 13.47
CA LEU A 11 2.83 10.61 13.89
C LEU A 11 2.50 9.46 12.95
N GLY A 12 2.83 9.56 11.66
CA GLY A 12 2.62 8.48 10.68
C GLY A 12 1.15 8.15 10.50
N ALA A 13 0.29 9.17 10.38
CA ALA A 13 -1.15 8.96 10.28
C ALA A 13 -1.51 8.37 8.90
N ASP A 14 -0.88 8.87 7.84
CA ASP A 14 -0.99 8.33 6.50
C ASP A 14 0.12 7.30 6.23
N ASP A 15 1.36 7.65 6.54
CA ASP A 15 2.56 6.80 6.40
C ASP A 15 2.60 5.77 7.56
N GLY A 16 2.00 4.61 7.32
CA GLY A 16 1.78 3.53 8.28
C GLY A 16 0.34 3.43 8.79
N GLY A 17 -0.21 4.51 9.36
CA GLY A 17 -1.52 4.48 10.02
C GLY A 17 -2.70 4.14 9.08
N SER A 18 -2.71 4.68 7.87
CA SER A 18 -3.83 4.58 6.93
C SER A 18 -4.03 3.15 6.42
N GLY A 19 -2.97 2.49 5.97
CA GLY A 19 -3.00 1.11 5.48
C GLY A 19 -3.47 0.15 6.56
N VAL A 20 -2.93 0.30 7.78
CA VAL A 20 -3.34 -0.52 8.94
C VAL A 20 -4.81 -0.28 9.28
N ALA A 21 -5.29 0.96 9.26
CA ALA A 21 -6.68 1.28 9.57
C ALA A 21 -7.66 0.61 8.58
N VAL A 22 -7.36 0.66 7.28
CA VAL A 22 -8.16 -0.03 6.25
C VAL A 22 -8.16 -1.54 6.49
N LEU A 23 -7.00 -2.15 6.73
CA LEU A 23 -6.89 -3.59 6.98
C LEU A 23 -7.62 -4.04 8.25
N LEU A 24 -7.60 -3.24 9.32
CA LEU A 24 -8.34 -3.52 10.55
C LEU A 24 -9.86 -3.50 10.33
N GLU A 25 -10.37 -2.55 9.55
CA GLU A 25 -11.80 -2.52 9.21
C GLU A 25 -12.19 -3.70 8.32
N MET A 26 -11.35 -4.07 7.35
CA MET A 26 -11.55 -5.29 6.56
C MET A 26 -11.57 -6.54 7.46
N ALA A 27 -10.66 -6.65 8.43
CA ALA A 27 -10.64 -7.75 9.39
C ALA A 27 -11.95 -7.84 10.19
N ARG A 28 -12.50 -6.69 10.60
CA ARG A 28 -13.81 -6.61 11.28
C ARG A 28 -14.93 -7.13 10.36
N ILE A 29 -14.94 -6.72 9.09
CA ILE A 29 -15.93 -7.16 8.10
C ILE A 29 -15.82 -8.67 7.84
N PHE A 30 -14.61 -9.19 7.67
CA PHE A 30 -14.35 -10.62 7.42
C PHE A 30 -14.81 -11.50 8.58
N LYS A 31 -14.67 -11.03 9.83
CA LYS A 31 -15.18 -11.75 11.00
C LYS A 31 -16.70 -11.94 10.93
N ASP A 32 -17.43 -10.88 10.58
CA ASP A 32 -18.90 -10.89 10.54
C ASP A 32 -19.43 -11.53 9.25
N ASN A 33 -18.66 -11.47 8.17
CA ASN A 33 -19.00 -12.01 6.85
C ASN A 33 -17.78 -12.75 6.28
N PRO A 34 -17.54 -14.03 6.59
CA PRO A 34 -16.35 -14.73 6.12
C PRO A 34 -16.16 -14.65 4.59
N PRO A 35 -14.98 -14.27 4.09
CA PRO A 35 -14.72 -14.19 2.65
C PRO A 35 -14.76 -15.58 2.01
N PRO A 36 -15.02 -15.68 0.68
CA PRO A 36 -15.07 -16.96 -0.03
C PRO A 36 -13.71 -17.64 -0.19
N ILE A 37 -12.63 -16.94 0.17
CA ILE A 37 -11.23 -17.39 0.10
C ILE A 37 -10.54 -17.21 1.45
N GLY A 38 -9.39 -17.87 1.63
CA GLY A 38 -8.50 -17.53 2.74
C GLY A 38 -7.88 -16.15 2.53
N VAL A 39 -7.83 -15.34 3.59
CA VAL A 39 -7.22 -14.01 3.59
C VAL A 39 -6.27 -13.90 4.78
N ASP A 40 -5.01 -13.59 4.50
CA ASP A 40 -3.99 -13.31 5.50
C ASP A 40 -3.73 -11.79 5.55
N ILE A 41 -3.83 -11.20 6.73
CA ILE A 41 -3.44 -9.80 6.97
C ILE A 41 -2.07 -9.81 7.63
N VAL A 42 -1.11 -9.14 7.00
CA VAL A 42 0.28 -9.03 7.48
C VAL A 42 0.60 -7.56 7.67
N LEU A 43 1.03 -7.19 8.88
CA LEU A 43 1.47 -5.84 9.21
C LEU A 43 2.99 -5.91 9.38
N PHE A 44 3.74 -5.38 8.42
CA PHE A 44 5.21 -5.37 8.48
C PHE A 44 5.69 -4.31 9.47
N ASP A 45 6.85 -4.58 10.09
CA ASP A 45 7.53 -3.68 11.02
C ASP A 45 8.91 -3.30 10.46
N GLY A 46 9.44 -2.15 10.87
CA GLY A 46 10.76 -1.68 10.45
C GLY A 46 10.88 -1.38 8.94
N GLU A 47 9.78 -0.94 8.31
CA GLU A 47 9.75 -0.46 6.92
C GLU A 47 10.57 0.84 6.79
N ASP A 48 10.16 1.94 7.44
CA ASP A 48 10.80 3.27 7.33
C ASP A 48 11.95 3.52 8.32
N TYR A 49 12.65 2.47 8.79
CA TYR A 49 13.77 2.64 9.73
C TYR A 49 15.08 3.12 9.05
N GLY A 50 15.02 3.30 7.74
CA GLY A 50 16.17 3.60 6.91
C GLY A 50 16.65 5.04 6.98
N ARG A 51 17.68 5.33 6.18
CA ARG A 51 18.16 6.70 5.98
C ARG A 51 18.19 6.98 4.49
N SER A 52 17.77 8.18 4.11
CA SER A 52 17.81 8.62 2.72
C SER A 52 19.18 8.37 2.10
N GLY A 53 19.20 7.70 0.93
CA GLY A 53 20.42 7.29 0.24
C GLY A 53 20.91 5.87 0.53
N SER A 54 20.29 5.12 1.46
CA SER A 54 20.56 3.70 1.67
C SER A 54 19.28 2.90 1.93
N LEU A 55 19.07 1.85 1.12
CA LEU A 55 17.99 0.87 1.28
C LEU A 55 18.30 -0.22 2.31
N GLU A 56 19.50 -0.25 2.89
CA GLU A 56 19.97 -1.34 3.77
C GLU A 56 19.10 -1.51 5.02
N LYS A 57 18.50 -0.42 5.50
CA LYS A 57 17.68 -0.37 6.72
C LYS A 57 16.20 -0.15 6.45
N TYR A 58 15.79 -0.26 5.18
CA TYR A 58 14.39 -0.27 4.79
C TYR A 58 13.86 -1.70 4.68
N PHE A 59 12.54 -1.86 4.85
CA PHE A 59 11.81 -3.10 4.58
C PHE A 59 12.25 -4.28 5.47
N LEU A 60 12.65 -4.02 6.72
CA LEU A 60 13.26 -5.04 7.58
C LEU A 60 12.29 -6.20 7.86
N GLY A 61 11.04 -5.87 8.15
CA GLY A 61 9.98 -6.84 8.45
C GLY A 61 9.60 -7.69 7.25
N SER A 62 9.38 -7.08 6.07
CA SER A 62 9.05 -7.83 4.86
C SER A 62 10.21 -8.72 4.40
N ARG A 63 11.47 -8.30 4.59
CA ARG A 63 12.66 -9.14 4.36
C ARG A 63 12.66 -10.36 5.26
N HIS A 64 12.45 -10.16 6.56
CA HIS A 64 12.40 -11.25 7.51
C HIS A 64 11.25 -12.21 7.20
N TRP A 65 10.03 -11.68 7.02
CA TRP A 65 8.84 -12.48 6.71
C TRP A 65 8.98 -13.27 5.41
N SER A 66 9.59 -12.69 4.37
CA SER A 66 9.78 -13.39 3.08
C SER A 66 10.75 -14.57 3.17
N GLN A 67 11.69 -14.53 4.13
CA GLN A 67 12.64 -15.62 4.37
C GLN A 67 12.10 -16.65 5.37
N PHE A 68 11.20 -16.21 6.26
CA PHE A 68 10.62 -17.02 7.33
C PHE A 68 9.09 -16.90 7.31
N PRO A 69 8.42 -17.50 6.30
CA PRO A 69 6.98 -17.41 6.18
C PRO A 69 6.28 -18.03 7.40
N PRO A 70 5.05 -17.59 7.71
CA PRO A 70 4.36 -17.95 8.96
C PRO A 70 4.08 -19.45 9.08
N VAL A 71 3.97 -20.15 7.94
CA VAL A 71 3.77 -21.60 7.87
C VAL A 71 4.56 -22.21 6.71
N PRO A 72 4.99 -23.49 6.81
CA PRO A 72 5.60 -24.19 5.70
C PRO A 72 4.66 -24.27 4.49
N GLY A 73 5.17 -23.96 3.30
CA GLY A 73 4.39 -24.00 2.06
C GLY A 73 3.43 -22.81 1.87
N TYR A 74 3.61 -21.72 2.62
CA TYR A 74 2.86 -20.48 2.44
C TYR A 74 2.94 -19.99 0.99
N SER A 75 1.79 -19.92 0.30
CA SER A 75 1.72 -19.68 -1.14
C SER A 75 0.38 -19.02 -1.53
N PRO A 76 0.14 -17.75 -1.12
CA PRO A 76 -1.04 -17.01 -1.54
C PRO A 76 -1.02 -16.76 -3.06
N ARG A 77 -2.21 -16.61 -3.66
CA ARG A 77 -2.35 -16.33 -5.11
C ARG A 77 -1.72 -15.00 -5.50
N PHE A 78 -1.87 -14.00 -4.63
CA PHE A 78 -1.25 -12.68 -4.74
C PHE A 78 -1.29 -11.95 -3.39
N GLY A 79 -0.64 -10.79 -3.30
CA GLY A 79 -0.76 -9.82 -2.22
C GLY A 79 -1.15 -8.43 -2.72
N ILE A 80 -1.61 -7.58 -1.79
CA ILE A 80 -1.86 -6.16 -2.02
C ILE A 80 -1.28 -5.41 -0.82
N LEU A 81 -0.30 -4.55 -1.08
CA LEU A 81 0.27 -3.63 -0.11
C LEU A 81 -0.51 -2.31 -0.14
N LEU A 82 -0.82 -1.77 1.04
CA LEU A 82 -1.45 -0.46 1.21
C LEU A 82 -0.47 0.45 1.94
N ASP A 83 0.01 1.48 1.26
CA ASP A 83 0.90 2.48 1.83
C ASP A 83 0.39 3.89 1.51
N MET A 84 0.32 4.76 2.52
CA MET A 84 -0.20 6.14 2.38
C MET A 84 -1.56 6.22 1.64
N VAL A 85 -2.56 5.47 2.09
CA VAL A 85 -3.89 5.33 1.45
C VAL A 85 -5.00 6.17 2.12
N GLY A 86 -4.64 7.10 2.99
CA GLY A 86 -5.56 7.82 3.86
C GLY A 86 -5.66 9.31 3.61
N SER A 87 -4.72 9.93 2.91
CA SER A 87 -4.73 11.38 2.73
C SER A 87 -5.88 11.92 1.88
N GLU A 88 -6.28 13.17 2.15
CA GLU A 88 -7.15 13.95 1.28
C GLU A 88 -6.53 14.14 -0.10
N ASN A 89 -7.33 13.93 -1.16
CA ASN A 89 -6.91 14.04 -2.56
C ASN A 89 -5.76 13.11 -2.95
N ALA A 90 -5.62 11.97 -2.27
CA ALA A 90 -4.68 10.92 -2.64
C ALA A 90 -4.91 10.47 -4.09
N GLN A 91 -3.83 10.16 -4.78
CA GLN A 91 -3.86 9.64 -6.14
C GLN A 91 -3.04 8.36 -6.22
N PHE A 92 -3.68 7.31 -6.69
CA PHE A 92 -3.12 5.98 -6.87
C PHE A 92 -2.98 5.70 -8.37
N PRO A 93 -1.91 6.18 -9.03
CA PRO A 93 -1.59 5.72 -10.38
C PRO A 93 -0.99 4.30 -10.32
N LYS A 94 -0.95 3.61 -11.46
CA LYS A 94 -0.47 2.22 -11.54
C LYS A 94 1.04 2.15 -11.31
N GLU A 95 1.45 1.78 -10.10
CA GLU A 95 2.85 1.71 -9.67
C GLU A 95 3.67 0.76 -10.58
N GLN A 96 4.88 1.18 -10.94
CA GLN A 96 5.64 0.55 -12.03
C GLN A 96 6.11 -0.87 -11.72
N TYR A 97 6.55 -1.17 -10.49
CA TYR A 97 6.90 -2.52 -10.09
C TYR A 97 5.67 -3.43 -10.03
N SER A 98 4.56 -2.93 -9.51
CA SER A 98 3.26 -3.61 -9.46
C SER A 98 2.78 -4.03 -10.85
N MET A 99 2.90 -3.12 -11.83
CA MET A 99 2.62 -3.41 -13.24
C MET A 99 3.57 -4.45 -13.86
N SER A 100 4.76 -4.62 -13.30
CA SER A 100 5.72 -5.64 -13.74
C SER A 100 5.48 -6.99 -13.06
N TYR A 101 5.10 -6.99 -11.78
CA TYR A 101 5.00 -8.17 -10.92
C TYR A 101 3.63 -8.84 -10.99
N ALA A 102 2.56 -8.05 -11.10
CA ALA A 102 1.19 -8.53 -11.09
C ALA A 102 0.26 -7.65 -11.97
N PRO A 103 0.55 -7.48 -13.28
CA PRO A 103 -0.21 -6.58 -14.15
C PRO A 103 -1.71 -6.89 -14.18
N ASN A 104 -2.08 -8.17 -14.21
CA ASN A 104 -3.49 -8.56 -14.22
C ASN A 104 -4.24 -8.15 -12.95
N LEU A 105 -3.56 -8.21 -11.79
CA LEU A 105 -4.14 -7.77 -10.53
C LEU A 105 -4.30 -6.25 -10.50
N VAL A 106 -3.31 -5.50 -11.00
CA VAL A 106 -3.44 -4.05 -11.14
C VAL A 106 -4.64 -3.70 -12.04
N GLN A 107 -4.79 -4.35 -13.20
CA GLN A 107 -5.91 -4.07 -14.08
C GLN A 107 -7.26 -4.38 -13.41
N GLU A 108 -7.37 -5.50 -12.70
CA GLU A 108 -8.60 -5.86 -12.00
C GLU A 108 -8.95 -4.84 -10.91
N VAL A 109 -8.00 -4.46 -10.05
CA VAL A 109 -8.22 -3.49 -8.98
C VAL A 109 -8.62 -2.11 -9.53
N TRP A 110 -7.95 -1.63 -10.58
CA TRP A 110 -8.29 -0.34 -11.20
C TRP A 110 -9.61 -0.40 -11.99
N SER A 111 -9.95 -1.54 -12.58
CA SER A 111 -11.25 -1.78 -13.21
C SER A 111 -12.39 -1.69 -12.19
N ILE A 112 -12.24 -2.34 -11.03
CA ILE A 112 -13.21 -2.26 -9.94
C ILE A 112 -13.37 -0.82 -9.45
N ALA A 113 -12.26 -0.09 -9.30
CA ALA A 113 -12.30 1.31 -8.89
C ALA A 113 -13.06 2.18 -9.90
N ALA A 114 -12.80 2.01 -11.20
CA ALA A 114 -13.54 2.71 -12.25
C ALA A 114 -15.04 2.36 -12.24
N GLU A 115 -15.41 1.08 -12.07
CA GLU A 115 -16.81 0.64 -11.94
C GLU A 115 -17.53 1.27 -10.73
N LYS A 116 -16.79 1.54 -9.66
CA LYS A 116 -17.28 2.23 -8.45
C LYS A 116 -17.23 3.76 -8.55
N GLY A 117 -16.80 4.32 -9.69
CA GLY A 117 -16.67 5.77 -9.88
C GLY A 117 -15.58 6.39 -9.00
N ARG A 118 -14.47 5.68 -8.83
CA ARG A 118 -13.28 6.09 -8.06
C ARG A 118 -12.05 6.35 -8.95
N ASP A 119 -12.28 6.70 -10.21
CA ASP A 119 -11.25 7.07 -11.18
C ASP A 119 -10.55 8.41 -10.85
N ASP A 120 -11.11 9.19 -9.92
CA ASP A 120 -10.48 10.35 -9.29
C ASP A 120 -9.33 9.96 -8.34
N LEU A 121 -9.42 8.79 -7.71
CA LEU A 121 -8.42 8.23 -6.81
C LEU A 121 -7.51 7.22 -7.53
N PHE A 122 -8.11 6.21 -8.18
CA PHE A 122 -7.39 5.14 -8.87
C PHE A 122 -7.18 5.52 -10.34
N LEU A 123 -6.09 6.23 -10.60
CA LEU A 123 -5.84 6.82 -11.91
C LEU A 123 -5.45 5.75 -12.94
N ASP A 124 -6.14 5.73 -14.08
CA ASP A 124 -5.80 4.87 -15.23
C ASP A 124 -4.58 5.41 -16.00
N GLU A 125 -3.48 5.60 -15.29
CA GLU A 125 -2.21 6.09 -15.82
C GLU A 125 -1.02 5.40 -15.16
N GLN A 126 0.14 5.50 -15.81
CA GLN A 126 1.37 4.91 -15.30
C GLN A 126 1.96 5.76 -14.17
N GLY A 127 2.12 5.15 -13.00
CA GLY A 127 2.82 5.72 -11.85
C GLY A 127 4.34 5.65 -11.96
N ALA A 128 5.01 6.14 -10.91
CA ALA A 128 6.45 5.99 -10.76
C ALA A 128 6.82 4.58 -10.27
N ALA A 129 8.11 4.26 -10.32
CA ALA A 129 8.66 3.12 -9.61
C ALA A 129 8.91 3.50 -8.16
N VAL A 130 8.19 2.86 -7.23
CA VAL A 130 8.35 3.12 -5.79
C VAL A 130 8.95 1.89 -5.12
N ALA A 131 10.08 2.08 -4.42
CA ALA A 131 10.66 1.02 -3.61
C ALA A 131 9.89 0.92 -2.29
N ASP A 132 9.29 -0.25 -2.06
CA ASP A 132 8.46 -0.54 -0.90
C ASP A 132 8.46 -2.08 -0.62
N ASP A 133 7.81 -2.52 0.45
CA ASP A 133 7.78 -3.90 0.94
C ASP A 133 7.36 -4.92 -0.13
N HIS A 134 6.53 -4.52 -1.10
CA HIS A 134 6.06 -5.40 -2.19
C HIS A 134 7.20 -5.90 -3.07
N ILE A 135 8.26 -5.10 -3.26
CA ILE A 135 9.45 -5.54 -4.01
C ILE A 135 10.12 -6.71 -3.29
N ILE A 136 10.27 -6.60 -1.98
CA ILE A 136 10.92 -7.63 -1.18
C ILE A 136 10.11 -8.93 -1.20
N VAL A 137 8.79 -8.83 -1.02
CA VAL A 137 7.88 -9.97 -1.07
C VAL A 137 7.94 -10.65 -2.44
N TYR A 138 7.91 -9.89 -3.53
CA TYR A 138 8.02 -10.46 -4.87
C TYR A 138 9.39 -11.13 -5.12
N GLU A 139 10.48 -10.44 -4.79
CA GLU A 139 11.84 -10.91 -5.10
C GLU A 139 12.25 -12.13 -4.26
N GLN A 140 11.88 -12.16 -2.98
CA GLN A 140 12.34 -13.17 -2.03
C GLN A 140 11.31 -14.29 -1.81
N ALA A 141 10.02 -13.97 -1.69
CA ALA A 141 8.97 -14.97 -1.48
C ALA A 141 8.27 -15.43 -2.78
N ARG A 142 8.53 -14.75 -3.91
CA ARG A 142 7.95 -15.08 -5.24
C ARG A 142 6.42 -15.01 -5.27
N ILE A 143 5.84 -14.17 -4.41
CA ILE A 143 4.41 -13.91 -4.37
C ILE A 143 4.12 -12.69 -5.27
N PRO A 144 3.25 -12.79 -6.29
CA PRO A 144 2.79 -11.63 -7.05
C PRO A 144 2.11 -10.63 -6.12
N ILE A 145 2.55 -9.37 -6.12
CA ILE A 145 2.02 -8.36 -5.20
C ILE A 145 2.00 -6.99 -5.88
N ILE A 146 1.00 -6.18 -5.54
CA ILE A 146 0.88 -4.79 -5.99
C ILE A 146 0.98 -3.84 -4.80
N ASN A 147 1.30 -2.58 -5.07
CA ASN A 147 1.27 -1.49 -4.11
C ASN A 147 0.23 -0.45 -4.53
N ILE A 148 -0.72 -0.16 -3.65
CA ILE A 148 -1.63 0.98 -3.75
C ILE A 148 -1.03 2.09 -2.88
N ILE A 149 -0.43 3.08 -3.53
CA ILE A 149 0.35 4.12 -2.86
C ILE A 149 0.12 5.51 -3.45
N ASN A 150 -0.12 6.49 -2.58
CA ASN A 150 -0.34 7.88 -2.99
C ASN A 150 0.93 8.50 -3.55
N HIS A 151 0.98 8.73 -4.87
CA HIS A 151 2.10 9.43 -5.48
C HIS A 151 1.74 10.04 -6.83
N ARG A 152 2.54 11.01 -7.24
CA ARG A 152 2.55 11.56 -8.60
C ARG A 152 3.83 11.19 -9.30
N ARG A 153 3.72 10.88 -10.60
CA ARG A 153 4.90 10.65 -11.44
C ARG A 153 5.46 11.99 -11.93
N THR A 154 6.67 12.32 -11.51
CA THR A 154 7.38 13.52 -11.97
C THR A 154 7.80 13.39 -13.45
N PRO A 155 8.08 14.51 -14.15
CA PRO A 155 8.55 14.47 -15.55
C PRO A 155 9.83 13.64 -15.77
N ASN A 156 10.66 13.49 -14.73
CA ASN A 156 11.88 12.69 -14.77
C ASN A 156 11.64 11.21 -14.42
N GLY A 157 10.37 10.80 -14.24
CA GLY A 157 9.96 9.44 -13.95
C GLY A 157 10.02 9.02 -12.47
N GLY A 158 10.47 9.90 -11.57
CA GLY A 158 10.50 9.64 -10.13
C GLY A 158 9.14 9.87 -9.46
N ALA A 159 8.99 9.39 -8.22
CA ALA A 159 7.80 9.59 -7.40
C ALA A 159 7.87 10.91 -6.63
N GLU A 160 6.77 11.65 -6.63
CA GLU A 160 6.50 12.77 -5.72
C GLU A 160 5.35 12.38 -4.79
N PHE A 161 5.64 12.31 -3.50
CA PHE A 161 4.66 12.05 -2.44
C PHE A 161 4.03 13.35 -1.94
N GLY A 162 2.96 13.21 -1.15
CA GLY A 162 2.33 14.35 -0.47
C GLY A 162 3.33 15.20 0.32
N HIS A 163 3.07 16.51 0.42
CA HIS A 163 3.98 17.45 1.08
C HIS A 163 4.25 17.13 2.56
N TYR A 164 3.35 16.36 3.19
CA TYR A 164 3.42 15.87 4.56
C TYR A 164 4.35 14.65 4.74
N TRP A 165 4.73 13.97 3.65
CA TRP A 165 5.53 12.74 3.72
C TRP A 165 6.91 12.97 4.36
N HIS A 166 7.24 12.15 5.36
CA HIS A 166 8.40 12.29 6.24
C HIS A 166 8.52 13.69 6.89
N THR A 167 7.39 14.32 7.22
CA THR A 167 7.29 15.54 8.02
C THR A 167 6.30 15.34 9.17
N HIS A 168 6.30 16.25 10.14
CA HIS A 168 5.30 16.20 11.21
C HIS A 168 3.89 16.65 10.79
N ASP A 169 3.72 17.05 9.54
CA ASP A 169 2.39 17.32 8.98
C ASP A 169 1.66 16.02 8.62
N ASP A 170 2.36 14.88 8.64
CA ASP A 170 1.71 13.57 8.60
C ASP A 170 1.04 13.26 9.94
N ASN A 171 -0.18 13.77 10.08
CA ASN A 171 -1.01 13.70 11.26
C ASN A 171 -2.51 13.54 10.88
N MET A 172 -3.41 13.57 11.86
CA MET A 172 -4.83 13.31 11.58
C MET A 172 -5.52 14.36 10.69
N ASP A 173 -4.97 15.57 10.56
CA ASP A 173 -5.59 16.67 9.81
C ASP A 173 -5.58 16.41 8.29
N ILE A 174 -4.69 15.54 7.81
CA ILE A 174 -4.61 15.19 6.38
C ILE A 174 -5.49 13.97 6.02
N ILE A 175 -6.07 13.27 7.00
CA ILE A 175 -6.74 11.98 6.77
C ILE A 175 -8.19 12.14 6.34
N SER A 176 -8.52 11.52 5.20
CA SER A 176 -9.85 11.43 4.62
C SER A 176 -10.47 10.05 4.83
N ARG A 177 -11.65 10.04 5.47
CA ARG A 177 -12.50 8.84 5.54
C ARG A 177 -12.98 8.39 4.16
N GLU A 178 -13.18 9.34 3.25
CA GLU A 178 -13.69 9.06 1.90
C GLU A 178 -12.63 8.33 1.08
N THR A 179 -11.36 8.75 1.17
CA THR A 179 -10.22 8.07 0.54
C THR A 179 -10.09 6.63 1.05
N MET A 180 -10.00 6.44 2.36
CA MET A 180 -9.86 5.10 2.96
C MET A 180 -11.07 4.21 2.67
N GLY A 181 -12.28 4.78 2.70
CA GLY A 181 -13.51 4.06 2.35
C GLY A 181 -13.51 3.58 0.90
N ALA A 182 -13.06 4.41 -0.05
CA ALA A 182 -12.95 4.03 -1.44
C ALA A 182 -11.95 2.88 -1.65
N VAL A 183 -10.79 2.93 -1.00
CA VAL A 183 -9.79 1.85 -1.04
C VAL A 183 -10.38 0.56 -0.48
N GLY A 184 -11.00 0.61 0.71
CA GLY A 184 -11.66 -0.54 1.32
C GLY A 184 -12.76 -1.15 0.42
N ASP A 185 -13.63 -0.33 -0.15
CA ASP A 185 -14.73 -0.78 -1.03
C ASP A 185 -14.23 -1.51 -2.28
N VAL A 186 -13.14 -1.02 -2.88
CA VAL A 186 -12.50 -1.66 -4.04
C VAL A 186 -11.95 -3.04 -3.66
N LEU A 187 -11.25 -3.15 -2.53
CA LEU A 187 -10.67 -4.41 -2.09
C LEU A 187 -11.72 -5.43 -1.65
N LEU A 188 -12.80 -4.97 -1.01
CA LEU A 188 -13.93 -5.83 -0.66
C LEU A 188 -14.61 -6.39 -1.92
N GLU A 189 -14.83 -5.56 -2.94
CA GLU A 189 -15.41 -6.05 -4.21
C GLU A 189 -14.51 -7.09 -4.89
N LEU A 190 -13.20 -6.86 -4.90
CA LEU A 190 -12.24 -7.85 -5.40
C LEU A 190 -12.43 -9.18 -4.64
N ILE A 191 -12.31 -9.14 -3.31
CA ILE A 191 -12.26 -10.34 -2.47
C ILE A 191 -13.56 -11.14 -2.48
N TYR A 192 -14.72 -10.48 -2.48
CA TYR A 192 -16.01 -11.17 -2.40
C TYR A 192 -16.58 -11.56 -3.76
N ASN A 193 -16.27 -10.82 -4.83
CA ASN A 193 -17.05 -10.90 -6.07
C ASN A 193 -16.21 -11.14 -7.35
N ARG A 194 -14.87 -11.16 -7.28
CA ARG A 194 -14.01 -11.26 -8.48
C ARG A 194 -12.96 -12.37 -8.46
N LEU A 195 -12.84 -13.15 -7.38
CA LEU A 195 -11.77 -14.16 -7.17
C LEU A 195 -12.18 -15.63 -7.31
#